data_AF-A0AAW1NW46-F1
#
_entry.id   AF-A0AAW1NW46-F1
#
_cell.length_a   1.000
_cell.length_b   1.000
_cell.length_c   1.000
_cell.angle_alpha   90.00
_cell.angle_beta   90.00
_cell.angle_gamma   90.00
#
_symmetry.space_group_name_H-M   'P 1'
#
loop_
_entity.id
_entity.type
_entity.pdbx_description
1 polymer ?
#
loop_
_entity_poly.entity_id
_entity_poly.type
_entity_poly.pdbx_seq_one_letter_code
_entity_poly.pdbx_strand_id
1 'polypeptide(L)'
;MPDDQTDQSSPEQSASALELAQGHLRTASEREEAQDFSAAMQEYQAGLQYLLRCLETERDPEKRSAACLQARRALDKAEALKLLLQDQERSQQQQGSLSSPAKDSIAKTADCIRAAVLADRAGDLPTAIQAYTEGLGYLLDHLKQETDPKARAGIAAKAHQYMERTEMLKALVKSAGAVMEQVQQRAEMPHPSQMLSASASS
;
A
#
# COMPACT_ATOMS: atom_id res chain seq x y z
N MET A 1 48.28 -10.72 -35.79
CA MET A 1 47.18 -10.20 -36.63
C MET A 1 46.16 -11.33 -36.72
N PRO A 2 44.89 -11.05 -36.46
CA PRO A 2 44.00 -11.93 -35.69
C PRO A 2 43.38 -13.03 -36.55
N ASP A 3 43.53 -14.27 -36.09
CA ASP A 3 42.68 -15.41 -36.43
C ASP A 3 41.71 -15.59 -35.26
N ASP A 4 40.47 -15.15 -35.41
CA ASP A 4 39.30 -15.81 -34.79
C ASP A 4 38.05 -15.17 -35.41
N GLN A 5 37.66 -15.66 -36.59
CA GLN A 5 36.32 -15.42 -37.10
C GLN A 5 35.37 -16.18 -36.17
N THR A 6 34.65 -15.43 -35.35
CA THR A 6 33.41 -15.86 -34.70
C THR A 6 32.46 -16.41 -35.78
N ASP A 7 32.52 -17.72 -35.96
CA ASP A 7 31.49 -18.48 -36.65
C ASP A 7 30.23 -18.43 -35.79
N GLN A 8 29.36 -17.48 -36.12
CA GLN A 8 27.98 -17.45 -35.68
C GLN A 8 27.25 -18.63 -36.35
N SER A 9 27.46 -19.82 -35.83
CA SER A 9 26.63 -20.99 -36.10
C SER A 9 25.24 -20.76 -35.48
N SER A 10 24.35 -20.13 -36.24
CA SER A 10 22.91 -20.11 -35.99
C SER A 10 22.37 -21.56 -35.97
N PRO A 11 21.86 -22.09 -34.85
CA PRO A 11 21.30 -23.43 -34.79
C PRO A 11 19.78 -23.36 -35.00
N GLU A 12 19.32 -22.97 -36.20
CA GLU A 12 17.87 -22.73 -36.38
C GLU A 12 17.14 -23.58 -37.42
N GLN A 13 17.76 -24.56 -38.12
CA GLN A 13 17.07 -25.14 -39.28
C GLN A 13 16.95 -26.67 -39.41
N SER A 14 17.13 -27.48 -38.36
CA SER A 14 16.70 -28.90 -38.41
C SER A 14 16.41 -29.57 -37.06
N ALA A 15 16.05 -28.80 -36.03
CA ALA A 15 15.63 -29.41 -34.76
C ALA A 15 14.25 -30.05 -34.93
N SER A 16 14.14 -31.35 -34.67
CA SER A 16 12.84 -32.02 -34.58
C SER A 16 11.98 -31.33 -33.53
N ALA A 17 10.65 -31.29 -33.72
CA ALA A 17 9.74 -30.71 -32.73
C ALA A 17 9.94 -31.31 -31.32
N LEU A 18 10.45 -32.54 -31.23
CA LEU A 18 10.80 -33.21 -29.98
C LEU A 18 12.05 -32.61 -29.33
N GLU A 19 13.03 -32.21 -30.13
CA GLU A 19 14.28 -31.59 -29.67
C GLU A 19 14.03 -30.16 -29.17
N LEU A 20 13.18 -29.41 -29.89
CA LEU A 20 12.70 -28.10 -29.44
C LEU A 20 11.93 -28.20 -28.12
N ALA A 21 11.03 -29.17 -28.00
CA ALA A 21 10.34 -29.45 -26.75
C ALA A 21 11.32 -29.73 -25.59
N GLN A 22 12.34 -30.56 -25.82
CA GLN A 22 13.34 -30.88 -24.80
C GLN A 22 14.19 -29.67 -24.39
N GLY A 23 14.50 -28.77 -25.34
CA GLY A 23 15.15 -27.49 -25.05
C GLY A 23 14.34 -26.65 -24.06
N HIS A 24 13.06 -26.44 -24.35
CA HIS A 24 12.15 -25.70 -23.46
C HIS A 24 12.00 -26.36 -22.08
N LEU A 25 11.91 -27.70 -22.01
CA LEU A 25 11.80 -28.41 -20.72
C LEU A 25 13.07 -28.28 -19.86
N ARG A 26 14.25 -28.23 -20.49
CA ARG A 26 15.52 -28.01 -19.78
C ARG A 26 15.57 -26.59 -19.24
N THR A 27 15.30 -25.59 -20.07
CA THR A 27 15.22 -24.19 -19.66
C THR A 27 14.19 -24.00 -18.54
N ALA A 28 13.02 -24.66 -18.64
CA ALA A 28 12.02 -24.62 -17.59
C ALA A 28 12.54 -25.15 -16.25
N SER A 29 13.31 -26.24 -16.26
CA SER A 29 13.91 -26.82 -15.06
C SER A 29 14.99 -25.89 -14.45
N GLU A 30 15.81 -25.25 -15.29
CA GLU A 30 16.80 -24.25 -14.83
C GLU A 30 16.12 -23.02 -14.20
N ARG A 31 14.98 -22.60 -14.75
CA ARG A 31 14.16 -21.49 -14.20
C ARG A 31 13.48 -21.87 -12.90
N GLU A 32 13.04 -23.13 -12.75
CA GLU A 32 12.56 -23.65 -11.47
C GLU A 32 13.66 -23.59 -10.40
N GLU A 33 14.88 -23.99 -10.72
CA GLU A 33 16.04 -23.91 -9.80
C GLU A 33 16.37 -22.46 -9.43
N ALA A 34 16.22 -21.54 -10.39
CA ALA A 34 16.36 -20.10 -10.16
C ALA A 34 15.18 -19.46 -9.38
N GLN A 35 14.19 -20.25 -8.96
CA GLN A 35 12.95 -19.81 -8.31
C GLN A 35 12.11 -18.83 -9.15
N ASP A 36 12.35 -18.78 -10.46
CA ASP A 36 11.58 -17.98 -11.40
C ASP A 36 10.42 -18.82 -11.95
N PHE A 37 9.46 -19.08 -11.07
CA PHE A 37 8.33 -19.97 -11.36
C PHE A 37 7.43 -19.44 -12.49
N SER A 38 7.37 -18.12 -12.69
CA SER A 38 6.62 -17.51 -13.79
C SER A 38 7.25 -17.83 -15.15
N ALA A 39 8.55 -17.59 -15.30
CA ALA A 39 9.27 -17.93 -16.53
C ALA A 39 9.30 -19.46 -16.75
N ALA A 40 9.52 -20.24 -15.69
CA ALA A 40 9.48 -21.70 -15.76
C ALA A 40 8.14 -22.22 -16.32
N MET A 41 7.02 -21.65 -15.86
CA MET A 41 5.68 -22.02 -16.34
C MET A 41 5.51 -21.73 -17.83
N GLN A 42 5.97 -20.57 -18.31
CA GLN A 42 5.91 -20.21 -19.73
C GLN A 42 6.72 -21.18 -20.59
N GLU A 43 7.91 -21.57 -20.13
CA GLU A 43 8.76 -22.54 -20.81
C GLU A 43 8.13 -23.95 -20.82
N TYR A 44 7.47 -24.38 -19.73
CA TYR A 44 6.69 -25.62 -19.72
C TYR A 44 5.54 -25.60 -20.72
N GLN A 45 4.82 -24.48 -20.83
CA GLN A 45 3.73 -24.35 -21.82
C GLN A 45 4.26 -24.37 -23.26
N ALA A 46 5.39 -23.70 -23.53
CA ALA A 46 6.04 -23.74 -24.83
C ALA A 46 6.46 -25.18 -25.17
N GLY A 47 7.16 -25.86 -24.27
CA GLY A 47 7.57 -27.26 -24.44
C GLY A 47 6.40 -28.21 -24.67
N LEU A 48 5.28 -28.02 -23.95
CA LEU A 48 4.06 -28.80 -24.12
C LEU A 48 3.41 -28.60 -25.49
N GLN A 49 3.39 -27.38 -26.03
CA GLN A 49 2.87 -27.13 -27.37
C GLN A 49 3.67 -27.89 -28.45
N TYR A 50 5.01 -27.91 -28.31
CA TYR A 50 5.86 -28.69 -29.20
C TYR A 50 5.65 -30.20 -29.05
N LEU A 51 5.44 -30.71 -27.81
CA LEU A 51 5.13 -32.12 -27.58
C LEU A 51 3.77 -32.52 -28.15
N LEU A 52 2.74 -31.68 -28.01
CA LEU A 52 1.43 -31.92 -28.62
C LEU A 52 1.56 -32.00 -30.15
N ARG A 53 2.31 -31.06 -30.75
CA ARG A 53 2.60 -31.08 -32.19
C ARG A 53 3.38 -32.32 -32.63
N CYS A 54 4.30 -32.82 -31.80
CA CYS A 54 4.96 -34.11 -32.04
C CYS A 54 3.96 -35.26 -32.03
N LEU A 55 3.05 -35.31 -31.05
CA LEU A 55 2.05 -36.38 -30.95
C LEU A 55 1.08 -36.40 -32.15
N GLU A 56 0.83 -35.26 -32.77
CA GLU A 56 0.00 -35.15 -33.97
C GLU A 56 0.74 -35.57 -35.26
N THR A 57 2.03 -35.24 -35.36
CA THR A 57 2.81 -35.43 -36.61
C THR A 57 3.66 -36.70 -36.64
N GLU A 58 3.99 -37.25 -35.47
CA GLU A 58 4.85 -38.42 -35.33
C GLU A 58 4.09 -39.71 -35.67
N ARG A 59 4.70 -40.52 -36.54
CA ARG A 59 4.17 -41.81 -37.01
C ARG A 59 4.78 -42.97 -36.25
N ASP A 60 5.93 -42.76 -35.63
CA ASP A 60 6.63 -43.77 -34.85
C ASP A 60 5.98 -43.95 -33.45
N PRO A 61 5.54 -45.18 -33.09
CA PRO A 61 4.85 -45.43 -31.84
C PRO A 61 5.75 -45.26 -30.61
N GLU A 62 7.06 -45.52 -30.73
CA GLU A 62 8.01 -45.39 -29.62
C GLU A 62 8.28 -43.91 -29.31
N LYS A 63 8.49 -43.09 -30.35
CA LYS A 63 8.64 -41.64 -30.19
C LYS A 63 7.37 -40.97 -29.69
N ARG A 64 6.19 -41.41 -30.15
CA ARG A 64 4.90 -40.95 -29.59
C ARG A 64 4.76 -41.32 -28.12
N SER A 65 5.11 -42.55 -27.74
CA SER A 65 5.06 -43.01 -26.35
C SER A 65 5.99 -42.19 -25.46
N ALA A 66 7.22 -41.94 -25.93
CA ALA A 66 8.19 -41.09 -25.24
C ALA A 66 7.71 -39.63 -25.10
N ALA A 67 7.19 -39.03 -26.18
CA ALA A 67 6.63 -37.68 -26.16
C ALA A 67 5.40 -37.58 -25.24
N CYS A 68 4.56 -38.62 -25.20
CA CYS A 68 3.38 -38.67 -24.33
C CYS A 68 3.80 -38.72 -22.85
N LEU A 69 4.79 -39.55 -22.51
CA LEU A 69 5.33 -39.62 -21.16
C LEU A 69 5.97 -38.28 -20.73
N GLN A 70 6.72 -37.63 -21.63
CA GLN A 70 7.32 -36.32 -21.38
C GLN A 70 6.24 -35.24 -21.19
N ALA A 71 5.20 -35.24 -22.03
CA ALA A 71 4.09 -34.30 -21.92
C ALA A 71 3.35 -34.47 -20.60
N ARG A 72 3.13 -35.72 -20.15
CA ARG A 72 2.49 -35.98 -18.87
C ARG A 72 3.30 -35.42 -17.71
N ARG A 73 4.61 -35.68 -17.68
CA ARG A 73 5.51 -35.16 -16.64
C ARG A 73 5.57 -33.63 -16.64
N ALA A 74 5.61 -33.02 -17.81
CA ALA A 74 5.62 -31.57 -17.94
C ALA A 74 4.29 -30.94 -17.49
N LEU A 75 3.15 -31.59 -17.76
CA LEU A 75 1.84 -31.16 -17.25
C LEU A 75 1.76 -31.24 -15.73
N ASP A 76 2.17 -32.37 -15.14
CA ASP A 76 2.14 -32.56 -13.68
C ASP A 76 3.00 -31.47 -12.98
N LYS A 77 4.17 -31.15 -13.54
CA LYS A 77 5.02 -30.06 -13.05
C LYS A 77 4.40 -28.68 -13.24
N ALA A 78 3.83 -28.39 -14.40
CA ALA A 78 3.18 -27.11 -14.67
C ALA A 78 1.96 -26.88 -13.75
N GLU A 79 1.21 -27.93 -13.42
CA GLU A 79 0.13 -27.88 -12.44
C GLU A 79 0.64 -27.58 -11.04
N ALA A 80 1.72 -28.24 -10.60
CA ALA A 80 2.35 -27.97 -9.32
C ALA A 80 2.86 -26.53 -9.21
N LEU A 81 3.51 -26.01 -10.27
CA LEU A 81 3.99 -24.63 -10.33
C LEU A 81 2.84 -23.62 -10.30
N LYS A 82 1.74 -23.93 -11.01
CA LYS A 82 0.54 -23.08 -11.00
C LYS A 82 -0.08 -22.98 -9.60
N LEU A 83 -0.12 -24.08 -8.85
CA LEU A 83 -0.59 -24.08 -7.47
C LEU A 83 0.32 -23.24 -6.58
N LEU A 84 1.63 -23.35 -6.73
CA LEU A 84 2.61 -22.57 -5.97
C LEU A 84 2.49 -21.08 -6.26
N LEU A 85 2.37 -20.70 -7.54
CA LEU A 85 2.12 -19.31 -7.95
C LEU A 85 0.81 -18.78 -7.37
N GLN A 86 -0.26 -19.56 -7.42
CA GLN A 86 -1.56 -19.15 -6.88
C GLN A 86 -1.53 -18.96 -5.36
N ASP A 87 -0.80 -19.80 -4.63
CA ASP A 87 -0.61 -19.65 -3.18
C ASP A 87 0.24 -18.43 -2.84
N GLN A 88 1.29 -18.18 -3.62
CA GLN A 88 2.11 -16.98 -3.52
C GLN A 88 1.28 -15.71 -3.81
N GLU A 89 0.44 -15.73 -4.84
CA GLU A 89 -0.47 -14.64 -5.18
C GLU A 89 -1.53 -14.43 -4.10
N ARG A 90 -2.09 -15.50 -3.51
CA ARG A 90 -3.00 -15.38 -2.36
C ARG A 90 -2.31 -14.76 -1.15
N SER A 91 -1.08 -15.16 -0.87
CA SER A 91 -0.27 -14.60 0.21
C SER A 91 0.04 -13.12 -0.06
N GLN A 92 0.37 -12.77 -1.31
CA GLN A 92 0.56 -11.38 -1.73
C GLN A 92 -0.74 -10.57 -1.76
N GLN A 93 -1.90 -11.16 -2.02
CA GLN A 93 -3.19 -10.47 -1.93
C GLN A 93 -3.64 -10.28 -0.48
N GLN A 94 -3.35 -11.25 0.40
CA GLN A 94 -3.59 -11.11 1.84
C GLN A 94 -2.64 -10.08 2.47
N GLN A 95 -1.38 -10.00 2.02
CA GLN A 95 -0.44 -8.95 2.44
C GLN A 95 -0.67 -7.61 1.72
N GLY A 96 -1.07 -7.62 0.45
CA GLY A 96 -1.38 -6.44 -0.36
C GLY A 96 -2.70 -5.77 0.03
N SER A 97 -3.57 -6.49 0.74
CA SER A 97 -4.70 -5.87 1.45
C SER A 97 -4.20 -4.94 2.57
N LEU A 98 -3.01 -5.16 3.15
CA LEU A 98 -2.46 -4.37 4.26
C LEU A 98 -1.58 -3.17 3.85
N SER A 99 -1.17 -3.04 2.58
CA SER A 99 -0.33 -1.92 2.13
C SER A 99 -1.01 -0.96 1.15
N SER A 100 -2.32 -0.73 1.31
CA SER A 100 -2.91 0.46 0.70
C SER A 100 -2.43 1.69 1.46
N PRO A 101 -2.05 2.81 0.80
CA PRO A 101 -1.79 4.08 1.48
C PRO A 101 -2.99 4.57 2.31
N ALA A 102 -4.18 4.00 2.07
CA ALA A 102 -5.36 4.20 2.89
C ALA A 102 -5.20 3.63 4.32
N LYS A 103 -4.49 2.53 4.55
CA LYS A 103 -4.29 1.99 5.91
C LYS A 103 -3.37 2.86 6.76
N ASP A 104 -2.32 3.40 6.17
CA ASP A 104 -1.46 4.37 6.84
C ASP A 104 -2.21 5.66 7.17
N SER A 105 -3.07 6.14 6.26
CA SER A 105 -3.91 7.31 6.50
C SER A 105 -5.00 7.06 7.55
N ILE A 106 -5.60 5.87 7.61
CA ILE A 106 -6.59 5.51 8.64
C ILE A 106 -5.92 5.43 10.02
N ALA A 107 -4.73 4.82 10.11
CA ALA A 107 -3.98 4.74 11.35
C ALA A 107 -3.60 6.14 11.85
N LYS A 108 -3.07 7.00 10.98
CA LYS A 108 -2.77 8.41 11.29
C LYS A 108 -4.02 9.18 11.73
N THR A 109 -5.16 8.98 11.07
CA THR A 109 -6.44 9.57 11.48
C THR A 109 -6.78 9.17 12.92
N ALA A 110 -6.69 7.88 13.25
CA ALA A 110 -6.99 7.37 14.58
C ALA A 110 -6.02 7.91 15.64
N ASP A 111 -4.74 8.04 15.31
CA ASP A 111 -3.72 8.58 16.19
C ASP A 111 -3.94 10.08 16.47
N CYS A 112 -4.20 10.88 15.44
CA CYS A 112 -4.51 12.31 15.60
C CYS A 112 -5.77 12.53 16.45
N ILE A 113 -6.85 11.79 16.19
CA ILE A 113 -8.09 11.90 16.96
C ILE A 113 -7.88 11.47 18.42
N ARG A 114 -7.11 10.40 18.66
CA ARG A 114 -6.79 9.95 20.02
C ARG A 114 -5.94 10.96 20.78
N ALA A 115 -4.93 11.53 20.14
CA ALA A 115 -4.12 12.61 20.70
C ALA A 115 -4.97 13.84 21.02
N ALA A 116 -5.89 14.22 20.13
CA ALA A 116 -6.80 15.34 20.31
C ALA A 116 -7.72 15.14 21.53
N VAL A 117 -8.33 13.96 21.67
CA VAL A 117 -9.20 13.62 22.82
C VAL A 117 -8.41 13.62 24.13
N LEU A 118 -7.15 13.15 24.11
CA LEU A 118 -6.30 13.15 25.30
C LEU A 118 -5.94 14.58 25.73
N ALA A 119 -5.53 15.43 24.78
CA ALA A 119 -5.20 16.83 25.02
C ALA A 119 -6.43 17.64 25.48
N ASP A 120 -7.59 17.39 24.88
CA ASP A 120 -8.88 18.00 25.25
C ASP A 120 -9.23 17.69 26.72
N ARG A 121 -9.09 16.42 27.12
CA ARG A 121 -9.30 16.00 28.52
C ARG A 121 -8.27 16.57 29.49
N ALA A 122 -7.04 16.79 29.03
CA ALA A 122 -5.98 17.40 29.82
C ALA A 122 -6.14 18.93 29.96
N GLY A 123 -7.07 19.54 29.21
CA GLY A 123 -7.25 21.00 29.16
C GLY A 123 -6.22 21.72 28.28
N ASP A 124 -5.39 20.98 27.54
CA ASP A 124 -4.47 21.54 26.55
C ASP A 124 -5.23 21.83 25.25
N LEU A 125 -6.03 22.89 25.29
CA LEU A 125 -6.87 23.33 24.18
C LEU A 125 -6.09 23.60 22.87
N PRO A 126 -4.92 24.28 22.86
CA PRO A 126 -4.19 24.51 21.62
C PRO A 126 -3.72 23.21 20.96
N THR A 127 -3.14 22.28 21.73
CA THR A 127 -2.72 20.97 21.20
C THR A 127 -3.92 20.15 20.73
N ALA A 128 -5.04 20.18 21.48
CA ALA A 128 -6.27 19.51 21.09
C ALA A 128 -6.82 20.03 19.76
N ILE A 129 -6.87 21.36 19.57
CA ILE A 129 -7.36 22.00 18.33
C ILE A 129 -6.49 21.61 17.14
N GLN A 130 -5.16 21.60 17.31
CA GLN A 130 -4.24 21.21 16.24
C GLN A 130 -4.46 19.75 15.83
N ALA A 131 -4.49 18.84 16.80
CA ALA A 131 -4.66 17.41 16.55
C ALA A 131 -6.05 17.07 15.96
N TYR A 132 -7.13 17.74 16.40
CA TYR A 132 -8.44 17.58 15.77
C TYR A 132 -8.44 18.10 14.32
N THR A 133 -7.79 19.23 14.05
CA THR A 133 -7.73 19.80 12.69
C THR A 133 -6.97 18.88 11.73
N GLU A 134 -5.86 18.30 12.18
CA GLU A 134 -5.08 17.34 11.40
C GLU A 134 -5.85 16.03 11.15
N GLY A 135 -6.49 15.48 12.19
CA GLY A 135 -7.33 14.29 12.07
C GLY A 135 -8.54 14.50 11.14
N LEU A 136 -9.15 15.69 11.18
CA LEU A 136 -10.24 16.07 10.27
C LEU A 136 -9.77 16.15 8.81
N GLY A 137 -8.57 16.67 8.56
CA GLY A 137 -7.96 16.70 7.23
C GLY A 137 -7.89 15.28 6.63
N TYR A 138 -7.37 14.33 7.40
CA TYR A 138 -7.34 12.94 6.96
C TYR A 138 -8.75 12.36 6.76
N LEU A 139 -9.70 12.58 7.69
CA LEU A 139 -11.08 12.09 7.53
C LEU A 139 -11.74 12.58 6.23
N LEU A 140 -11.52 13.83 5.84
CA LEU A 140 -12.04 14.40 4.60
C LEU A 140 -11.42 13.75 3.36
N ASP A 141 -10.14 13.41 3.40
CA ASP A 141 -9.48 12.70 2.31
C ASP A 141 -10.00 11.26 2.18
N HIS A 142 -10.24 10.56 3.29
CA HIS A 142 -10.91 9.26 3.27
C HIS A 142 -12.33 9.36 2.70
N LEU A 143 -13.08 10.41 3.04
CA LEU A 143 -14.44 10.61 2.54
C LEU A 143 -14.51 10.75 1.01
N LYS A 144 -13.47 11.32 0.38
CA LYS A 144 -13.35 11.46 -1.09
C LYS A 144 -13.04 10.14 -1.78
N GLN A 145 -12.30 9.25 -1.10
CA GLN A 145 -11.88 7.95 -1.63
C GLN A 145 -12.89 6.84 -1.35
N GLU A 146 -13.75 7.03 -0.34
CA GLU A 146 -14.71 6.03 0.08
C GLU A 146 -15.84 5.85 -0.95
N THR A 147 -16.01 4.60 -1.37
CA THR A 147 -17.00 4.20 -2.37
C THR A 147 -18.23 3.56 -1.75
N ASP A 148 -18.09 2.96 -0.55
CA ASP A 148 -19.22 2.40 0.18
C ASP A 148 -20.06 3.52 0.82
N PRO A 149 -21.34 3.68 0.44
CA PRO A 149 -22.18 4.75 0.97
C PRO A 149 -22.40 4.65 2.48
N LYS A 150 -22.36 3.43 3.05
CA LYS A 150 -22.55 3.21 4.49
C LYS A 150 -21.31 3.64 5.28
N ALA A 151 -20.12 3.22 4.86
CA ALA A 151 -18.85 3.68 5.42
C ALA A 151 -18.70 5.20 5.31
N ARG A 152 -19.04 5.77 4.14
CA ARG A 152 -19.00 7.22 3.90
C ARG A 152 -19.88 8.01 4.87
N ALA A 153 -21.10 7.54 5.13
CA ALA A 153 -22.00 8.16 6.09
C ALA A 153 -21.44 8.11 7.52
N GLY A 154 -20.81 7.01 7.92
CA GLY A 154 -20.16 6.87 9.22
C GLY A 154 -18.97 7.82 9.40
N ILE A 155 -18.14 7.96 8.37
CA ILE A 155 -16.99 8.89 8.36
C ILE A 155 -17.48 10.34 8.43
N ALA A 156 -18.49 10.71 7.64
CA ALA A 156 -19.06 12.06 7.64
C ALA A 156 -19.66 12.44 9.00
N ALA A 157 -20.38 11.52 9.65
CA ALA A 157 -20.95 11.76 10.97
C ALA A 157 -19.86 12.03 12.03
N LYS A 158 -18.77 11.26 12.01
CA LYS A 158 -17.63 11.47 12.91
C LYS A 158 -16.90 12.78 12.62
N ALA A 159 -16.69 13.11 11.34
CA ALA A 159 -16.07 14.37 10.95
C ALA A 159 -16.89 15.57 11.45
N HIS A 160 -18.22 15.52 11.35
CA HIS A 160 -19.09 16.58 11.89
C HIS A 160 -18.91 16.75 13.40
N GLN A 161 -18.94 15.66 14.16
CA GLN A 161 -18.78 15.70 15.62
C GLN A 161 -17.43 16.29 16.05
N TYR A 162 -16.33 15.92 15.37
CA TYR A 162 -15.02 16.46 15.68
C TYR A 162 -14.88 17.93 15.25
N MET A 163 -15.54 18.33 14.15
CA MET A 163 -15.57 19.72 13.72
C MET A 163 -16.29 20.60 14.75
N GLU A 164 -17.49 20.21 15.18
CA GLU A 164 -18.23 20.92 16.24
C GLU A 164 -17.41 21.05 17.53
N ARG A 165 -16.73 19.96 17.94
CA ARG A 165 -15.85 20.01 19.12
C ARG A 165 -14.70 20.98 18.93
N THR A 166 -14.06 20.98 17.76
CA THR A 166 -12.95 21.88 17.44
C THR A 166 -13.38 23.34 17.46
N GLU A 167 -14.56 23.66 16.93
CA GLU A 167 -15.11 25.02 16.96
C GLU A 167 -15.42 25.48 18.38
N MET A 168 -16.01 24.60 19.21
CA MET A 168 -16.22 24.89 20.63
C MET A 168 -14.90 25.16 21.36
N LEU A 169 -13.86 24.35 21.12
CA LEU A 169 -12.54 24.55 21.73
C LEU A 169 -11.90 25.87 21.29
N LYS A 170 -11.99 26.24 20.00
CA LYS A 170 -11.51 27.54 19.49
C LYS A 170 -12.25 28.72 20.15
N ALA A 171 -13.55 28.60 20.37
CA ALA A 171 -14.33 29.62 21.06
C ALA A 171 -13.90 29.76 22.54
N LEU A 172 -13.62 28.65 23.22
CA LEU A 172 -13.12 28.65 24.61
C LEU A 172 -11.74 29.31 24.72
N VAL A 173 -10.81 29.03 23.80
CA VAL A 173 -9.50 29.70 23.79
C VAL A 173 -9.65 31.20 23.57
N LYS A 174 -10.52 31.61 22.64
CA LYS A 174 -10.78 33.03 22.36
C LYS A 174 -11.39 33.76 23.55
N SER A 175 -12.34 33.15 24.26
CA SER A 175 -12.95 33.76 25.45
C SER A 175 -11.98 33.81 26.63
N ALA A 176 -11.18 32.76 26.86
CA ALA A 176 -10.16 32.75 27.91
C ALA A 176 -9.06 33.81 27.67
N GLY A 177 -8.61 33.97 26.42
CA GLY A 177 -7.66 35.03 26.05
C GLY A 177 -8.22 36.44 26.28
N ALA A 178 -9.49 36.67 25.93
CA ALA A 178 -10.15 37.96 26.14
C ALA A 178 -10.36 38.31 27.63
N VAL A 179 -10.48 37.30 28.51
CA VAL A 179 -10.56 37.51 29.96
C VAL A 179 -9.18 37.84 30.54
N MET A 180 -8.13 37.13 30.12
CA MET A 180 -6.76 37.42 30.56
C MET A 180 -6.30 38.82 30.15
N GLU A 181 -6.62 39.26 28.92
CA GLU A 181 -6.29 40.61 28.45
C GLU A 181 -6.98 41.71 29.28
N GLN A 182 -8.25 41.50 29.67
CA GLN A 182 -8.97 42.44 30.52
C GLN A 182 -8.46 42.47 31.98
N VAL A 183 -7.99 41.34 32.51
CA VAL A 183 -7.35 41.30 33.83
C VAL A 183 -6.01 42.04 33.81
N GLN A 184 -5.23 41.88 32.74
CA GLN A 184 -3.95 42.57 32.58
C GLN A 184 -4.13 44.09 32.45
N GLN A 185 -5.10 44.54 31.65
CA GLN A 185 -5.40 45.97 31.47
C GLN A 185 -5.96 46.63 32.74
N ARG A 186 -6.65 45.87 33.61
CA ARG A 186 -7.16 46.37 34.90
C ARG A 186 -6.09 46.42 35.99
N ALA A 187 -5.01 45.66 35.85
CA ALA A 187 -3.86 45.70 36.75
C ALA A 187 -2.92 46.89 36.49
N GLU A 188 -3.03 47.56 35.34
CA GLU A 188 -2.20 48.71 34.94
C GLU A 188 -2.85 50.09 35.13
N MET A 189 -3.98 50.19 35.84
CA MET A 189 -4.57 51.49 36.20
C MET A 189 -3.93 52.03 37.50
N PRO A 190 -3.31 53.23 37.50
CA PRO A 190 -2.71 53.79 38.70
C PRO A 190 -3.80 54.10 39.74
N HIS A 191 -3.56 53.63 40.97
CA HIS A 191 -4.44 53.82 42.12
C HIS A 191 -4.72 55.32 42.36
N PRO A 192 -6.00 55.76 42.50
CA PRO A 192 -6.35 57.18 42.70
C PRO A 192 -5.94 57.78 44.05
N SER A 193 -5.08 57.10 44.81
CA SER A 193 -4.66 57.52 46.17
C SER A 193 -3.43 58.43 46.20
N GLN A 194 -2.87 58.84 45.05
CA GLN A 194 -1.72 59.77 45.00
C GLN A 194 -2.06 61.21 44.56
N MET A 195 -3.34 61.55 44.37
CA MET A 195 -3.76 62.88 43.90
C MET A 195 -4.06 63.90 45.01
N LEU A 196 -3.93 63.56 46.31
CA LEU A 196 -4.35 64.42 47.42
C LEU A 196 -3.23 65.06 48.25
N SER A 197 -1.97 65.13 47.77
CA SER A 197 -0.87 65.77 48.52
C SER A 197 -0.30 67.05 47.90
N ALA A 198 -0.94 67.65 46.89
CA ALA A 198 -0.49 68.92 46.30
C ALA A 198 -1.49 70.06 46.58
N SER A 199 -1.79 70.30 47.85
CA SER A 199 -2.48 71.52 48.30
C SER A 199 -2.14 71.78 49.77
N ALA A 200 -0.89 72.15 50.03
CA ALA A 200 -0.50 73.00 51.17
C ALA A 200 1.03 73.08 51.21
N SER A 201 1.60 74.18 50.73
CA SER A 201 2.69 74.89 51.41
C SER A 201 2.96 76.19 50.65
N SER A 202 2.54 77.27 51.31
CA SER A 202 3.06 78.65 51.35
C SER A 202 3.46 79.37 50.06
#